data_AF-A0A352YYH4-F1
#
_entry.id   AF-A0A352YYH4-F1
#
_cell.length_a   1.000
_cell.length_b   1.000
_cell.length_c   1.000
_cell.angle_alpha   90.00
_cell.angle_beta   90.00
_cell.angle_gamma   90.00
#
_symmetry.space_group_name_H-M   'P 1'
#
loop_
_entity.id
_entity.type
_entity.pdbx_description
1 polymer ?
#
loop_
_entity_poly.entity_id
_entity_poly.type
_entity_poly.pdbx_seq_one_letter_code
_entity_poly.pdbx_strand_id
1 'polypeptide(L)'
;MTAQIREILYYNGEKYFLSSEPLKPLLEIIGDNPFPKPIVCSTACWRGYVGTWEIFEDKFFLVGLKGCPEENKELSLDNLFPNQDKVFAEWFTGEIIIPQGKMLHYEHMGYMSIFERDLFF
;
A
#
# COMPACT_ATOMS: atom_id res chain seq x y z
N MET A 1 19.69 0.08 -7.76
CA MET A 1 18.42 -0.48 -7.26
C MET A 1 17.38 0.64 -7.34
N THR A 2 16.12 0.37 -7.67
CA THR A 2 15.10 1.42 -7.83
C THR A 2 14.24 1.46 -6.58
N ALA A 3 13.91 2.66 -6.10
CA ALA A 3 13.03 2.82 -4.93
C ALA A 3 11.67 2.16 -5.17
N GLN A 4 11.10 1.58 -4.11
CA GLN A 4 9.81 0.92 -4.16
C GLN A 4 8.71 1.97 -4.34
N ILE A 5 7.78 1.72 -5.26
CA ILE A 5 6.65 2.60 -5.52
C ILE A 5 5.79 2.70 -4.26
N ARG A 6 5.40 3.91 -3.89
CA ARG A 6 4.58 4.13 -2.69
C ARG A 6 3.12 3.83 -2.95
N GLU A 7 2.42 3.45 -1.88
CA GLU A 7 0.97 3.31 -1.90
C GLU A 7 0.30 4.66 -1.68
N ILE A 8 -0.96 4.79 -2.09
CA ILE A 8 -1.70 6.04 -2.05
C ILE A 8 -2.55 6.06 -0.78
N LEU A 9 -2.57 7.18 -0.07
CA LEU A 9 -3.47 7.42 1.05
C LEU A 9 -4.27 8.71 0.82
N TYR A 10 -5.59 8.66 0.99
CA TYR A 10 -6.44 9.84 1.09
C TYR A 10 -6.77 10.12 2.56
N TYR A 11 -6.49 11.35 3.01
CA TYR A 11 -6.81 11.78 4.37
C TYR A 11 -7.19 13.27 4.35
N ASN A 12 -8.32 13.63 4.98
CA ASN A 12 -8.85 15.00 5.00
C ASN A 12 -8.96 15.68 3.62
N GLY A 13 -9.27 14.90 2.58
CA GLY A 13 -9.36 15.40 1.19
C GLY A 13 -8.02 15.64 0.49
N GLU A 14 -6.90 15.39 1.17
CA GLU A 14 -5.56 15.44 0.59
C GLU A 14 -5.05 14.06 0.20
N LYS A 15 -4.15 14.03 -0.79
CA LYS A 15 -3.49 12.81 -1.26
C LYS A 15 -2.07 12.74 -0.71
N TYR A 16 -1.78 11.63 -0.06
CA TYR A 16 -0.49 11.28 0.54
C TYR A 16 0.06 9.99 -0.06
N PHE A 17 1.32 9.69 0.29
CA PHE A 17 2.01 8.49 -0.12
C PHE A 17 2.56 7.76 1.09
N LEU A 18 2.26 6.47 1.20
CA LEU A 18 2.71 5.64 2.32
C LEU A 18 4.13 5.14 2.10
N SER A 19 4.89 5.05 3.20
CA SER A 19 6.16 4.32 3.28
C SER A 19 6.03 2.99 4.03
N SER A 20 4.81 2.50 4.20
CA SER A 20 4.45 1.20 4.77
C SER A 20 3.72 0.33 3.75
N GLU A 21 3.58 -0.97 4.04
CA GLU A 21 2.90 -1.96 3.19
C GLU A 21 1.72 -2.59 3.96
N PRO A 22 0.58 -1.88 4.16
CA PRO A 22 -0.43 -2.31 5.12
C PRO A 22 -1.22 -3.56 4.70
N LEU A 23 -1.19 -3.92 3.42
CA LEU A 23 -1.81 -5.15 2.91
C LEU A 23 -0.93 -6.40 3.17
N LYS A 24 0.38 -6.22 3.36
CA LYS A 24 1.33 -7.33 3.49
C LYS A 24 0.98 -8.32 4.62
N PRO A 25 0.63 -7.88 5.85
CA PRO A 25 0.28 -8.81 6.91
C PRO A 25 -0.94 -9.68 6.56
N LEU A 26 -1.93 -9.12 5.84
CA LEU A 26 -3.07 -9.90 5.39
C LEU A 26 -2.66 -10.98 4.39
N LEU A 27 -1.81 -10.63 3.42
CA LEU A 27 -1.31 -11.59 2.42
C LEU A 27 -0.52 -12.73 3.07
N GLU A 28 0.22 -12.43 4.14
CA GLU A 28 0.93 -13.43 4.94
C GLU A 28 -0.03 -14.35 5.72
N ILE A 29 -1.16 -13.82 6.22
CA ILE A 29 -2.20 -14.60 6.93
C ILE A 29 -2.99 -15.50 5.98
N ILE A 30 -3.44 -14.97 4.84
CA ILE A 30 -4.25 -15.75 3.88
C ILE A 30 -3.42 -16.80 3.14
N GLY A 31 -2.10 -16.60 3.05
CA GLY A 31 -1.18 -17.54 2.43
C GLY A 31 -1.48 -17.83 0.96
N ASP A 32 -1.19 -19.06 0.55
CA ASP A 32 -1.08 -19.44 -0.86
C ASP A 32 -2.38 -19.87 -1.54
N ASN A 33 -3.51 -19.93 -0.83
CA ASN A 33 -4.74 -20.55 -1.37
C ASN A 33 -6.00 -20.00 -0.66
N PRO A 34 -7.07 -19.57 -1.36
CA PRO A 34 -7.29 -19.52 -2.82
C PRO A 34 -6.98 -18.14 -3.44
N PHE A 35 -6.25 -17.26 -2.74
CA PHE A 35 -6.06 -15.89 -3.19
C PHE A 35 -4.90 -15.72 -4.18
N PRO A 36 -5.05 -14.79 -5.12
CA PRO A 36 -4.02 -14.52 -6.12
C PRO A 36 -2.78 -13.91 -5.49
N LYS A 37 -1.62 -14.46 -5.84
CA LYS A 37 -0.35 -13.99 -5.31
C LYS A 37 0.10 -12.70 -6.00
N PRO A 38 0.77 -11.80 -5.28
CA PRO A 38 1.47 -10.70 -5.93
C PRO A 38 2.56 -11.21 -6.86
N ILE A 39 2.62 -10.63 -8.06
CA ILE A 39 3.63 -10.96 -9.06
C ILE A 39 4.55 -9.76 -9.21
N VAL A 40 5.85 -9.97 -9.07
CA VAL A 40 6.83 -8.89 -9.30
C VAL A 40 6.80 -8.52 -10.77
N CYS A 41 6.49 -7.26 -11.07
CA CYS A 41 6.35 -6.77 -12.44
C CYS A 41 7.47 -5.79 -12.86
N SER A 42 8.17 -5.20 -11.90
CA SER A 42 9.14 -4.12 -12.13
C SER A 42 10.11 -4.01 -10.97
N THR A 43 11.32 -3.52 -11.25
CA THR A 43 12.33 -3.19 -10.23
C THR A 43 11.92 -2.03 -9.32
N ALA A 44 10.85 -1.30 -9.67
CA ALA A 44 10.23 -0.27 -8.83
C ALA A 44 8.99 -0.78 -8.06
N CYS A 45 8.52 -2.01 -8.30
CA CYS A 45 7.35 -2.59 -7.63
C CYS A 45 7.59 -4.07 -7.31
N TRP A 46 8.50 -4.31 -6.37
CA TRP A 46 8.86 -5.65 -5.90
C TRP A 46 7.72 -6.34 -5.16
N ARG A 47 6.79 -5.57 -4.58
CA ARG A 47 5.63 -6.15 -3.87
C ARG A 47 4.56 -6.68 -4.81
N GLY A 48 4.57 -6.29 -6.09
CA GLY A 48 3.62 -6.79 -7.09
C GLY A 48 2.20 -6.24 -7.00
N TYR A 49 1.96 -5.16 -6.24
CA TYR A 49 0.68 -4.46 -6.19
C TYR A 49 0.85 -2.99 -5.78
N VAL A 50 -0.22 -2.21 -5.91
CA VAL A 50 -0.36 -0.87 -5.33
C VAL A 50 -1.73 -0.77 -4.65
N GLY A 51 -1.72 -0.53 -3.33
CA GLY A 51 -2.91 -0.22 -2.55
C GLY A 51 -3.27 1.27 -2.62
N THR A 52 -4.57 1.52 -2.57
CA THR A 52 -5.17 2.84 -2.34
C THR A 52 -5.96 2.78 -1.05
N TRP A 53 -5.61 3.67 -0.12
CA TRP A 53 -6.13 3.68 1.24
C TRP A 53 -6.84 4.99 1.52
N GLU A 54 -7.71 4.96 2.51
CA GLU A 54 -8.42 6.13 3.03
C GLU A 54 -8.49 6.08 4.54
N ILE A 55 -8.16 7.20 5.21
CA ILE A 55 -8.47 7.40 6.63
C ILE A 55 -9.75 8.24 6.69
N PHE A 56 -10.80 7.67 7.27
CA PHE A 56 -12.10 8.31 7.44
C PHE A 56 -12.67 7.99 8.82
N GLU A 57 -13.07 9.01 9.59
CA GLU A 57 -13.57 8.86 10.97
C GLU A 57 -12.64 7.99 11.85
N ASP A 58 -11.34 8.31 11.84
CA ASP A 58 -10.28 7.62 12.59
C ASP A 58 -10.14 6.12 12.28
N LYS A 59 -10.68 5.67 11.15
CA LYS A 59 -10.58 4.29 10.67
C LYS A 59 -9.81 4.24 9.37
N PHE A 60 -8.99 3.21 9.25
CA PHE A 60 -8.14 2.97 8.08
C PHE A 60 -8.80 1.95 7.15
N PHE A 61 -8.98 2.33 5.89
CA PHE A 61 -9.68 1.51 4.90
C PHE A 61 -8.87 1.30 3.65
N LEU A 62 -8.98 0.09 3.09
CA LEU A 62 -8.56 -0.20 1.72
C LEU A 62 -9.72 0.15 0.78
N VAL A 63 -9.50 1.08 -0.14
CA VAL A 63 -10.51 1.55 -1.12
C VAL A 63 -10.15 1.20 -2.56
N GLY A 64 -8.95 0.64 -2.77
CA GLY A 64 -8.54 0.17 -4.08
C GLY A 64 -7.30 -0.70 -3.99
N LEU A 65 -7.23 -1.71 -4.85
CA LEU A 65 -6.08 -2.59 -4.96
C LEU A 65 -5.86 -2.91 -6.43
N LYS A 66 -4.64 -2.69 -6.90
CA LYS A 66 -4.22 -3.02 -8.26
C LYS A 66 -2.97 -3.89 -8.23
N GLY A 67 -3.10 -5.13 -8.70
CA GLY A 67 -1.99 -6.03 -8.98
C GLY A 67 -1.09 -5.48 -10.08
N CYS A 68 0.17 -5.90 -10.04
CA CYS A 68 1.15 -5.61 -11.08
C CYS A 68 1.66 -6.92 -11.70
N PRO A 69 1.90 -6.98 -13.02
CA PRO A 69 1.54 -5.97 -14.01
C PRO A 69 0.01 -5.83 -14.10
N GLU A 70 -0.50 -4.87 -14.87
CA GLU A 70 -1.95 -4.57 -14.93
C GLU A 70 -2.79 -5.78 -15.38
N GLU A 71 -2.17 -6.79 -16.01
CA GLU A 71 -2.80 -8.06 -16.33
C GLU A 71 -3.06 -8.96 -15.10
N ASN A 72 -2.44 -8.71 -13.94
CA ASN A 72 -2.74 -9.39 -12.68
C ASN A 72 -4.05 -8.86 -12.06
N LYS A 73 -5.13 -8.99 -12.83
CA LYS A 73 -6.50 -8.63 -12.44
C LYS A 73 -6.99 -9.45 -11.25
N GLU A 74 -6.38 -10.61 -11.04
CA GLU A 74 -6.71 -11.46 -9.91
C GLU A 74 -6.40 -10.72 -8.60
N LEU A 75 -5.26 -10.03 -8.48
CA LEU A 75 -4.95 -9.22 -7.31
C LEU A 75 -5.68 -7.86 -7.37
N SER A 76 -6.97 -7.89 -7.06
CA SER A 76 -7.86 -6.72 -7.02
C SER A 76 -8.71 -6.71 -5.75
N LEU A 77 -9.31 -5.55 -5.46
CA LEU A 77 -10.14 -5.39 -4.27
C LEU A 77 -11.32 -6.38 -4.28
N ASP A 78 -12.00 -6.51 -5.42
CA ASP A 78 -13.19 -7.37 -5.57
C ASP A 78 -12.85 -8.86 -5.41
N ASN A 79 -11.66 -9.30 -5.82
CA ASN A 79 -11.25 -10.69 -5.64
C ASN A 79 -10.86 -11.02 -4.19
N LEU A 80 -10.25 -10.07 -3.47
CA LEU A 80 -9.91 -10.27 -2.05
C LEU A 80 -11.12 -10.06 -1.13
N PHE A 81 -11.99 -9.13 -1.50
CA PHE A 81 -13.16 -8.72 -0.73
C PHE A 81 -14.38 -8.54 -1.65
N PRO A 82 -15.02 -9.65 -2.06
CA PRO A 82 -16.14 -9.60 -3.00
C PRO A 82 -17.28 -8.72 -2.49
N ASN A 83 -17.81 -7.87 -3.37
CA ASN A 83 -18.91 -6.94 -3.09
C ASN A 83 -18.59 -5.87 -2.03
N GLN A 84 -17.32 -5.53 -1.82
CA GLN A 84 -16.91 -4.44 -0.93
C GLN A 84 -16.14 -3.37 -1.71
N ASP A 85 -16.70 -2.17 -1.80
CA ASP A 85 -16.03 -1.01 -2.40
C ASP A 85 -15.01 -0.37 -1.45
N LYS A 86 -15.14 -0.66 -0.15
CA LYS A 86 -14.33 -0.11 0.93
C LYS A 86 -14.24 -1.13 2.07
N VAL A 87 -13.03 -1.47 2.47
CA VAL A 87 -12.77 -2.55 3.44
C VAL A 87 -12.04 -1.98 4.64
N PHE A 88 -12.57 -2.21 5.85
CA PHE A 88 -11.91 -1.79 7.08
C PHE A 88 -10.69 -2.68 7.34
N ALA A 89 -9.52 -2.06 7.52
CA ALA A 89 -8.25 -2.75 7.62
C ALA A 89 -7.98 -3.30 9.03
N GLU A 90 -8.89 -4.11 9.57
CA GLU A 90 -8.80 -4.68 10.94
C GLU A 90 -7.53 -5.50 11.19
N TRP A 91 -6.94 -6.03 10.12
CA TRP A 91 -5.70 -6.82 10.19
C TRP A 91 -4.45 -5.95 10.41
N PHE A 92 -4.52 -4.64 10.17
CA PHE A 92 -3.36 -3.76 10.23
C PHE A 92 -3.28 -3.05 11.58
N THR A 93 -2.25 -3.39 12.35
CA THR A 93 -1.93 -2.79 13.65
C THR A 93 -0.59 -2.05 13.66
N GLY A 94 0.02 -1.87 12.48
CA GLY A 94 1.28 -1.16 12.31
C GLY A 94 1.11 0.35 12.26
N GLU A 95 2.24 1.06 12.25
CA GLU A 95 2.27 2.52 12.13
C GLU A 95 2.16 2.96 10.67
N ILE A 96 1.34 3.96 10.39
CA ILE A 96 1.21 4.56 9.06
C ILE A 96 2.20 5.71 8.95
N ILE A 97 3.23 5.52 8.12
CA ILE A 97 4.30 6.52 7.93
C ILE A 97 4.04 7.30 6.65
N ILE A 98 3.79 8.61 6.79
CA ILE A 98 3.62 9.55 5.68
C ILE A 98 4.79 10.55 5.65
N PRO A 99 5.73 10.39 4.71
CA PRO A 99 6.78 11.37 4.48
C PRO A 99 6.23 12.68 3.92
N GLN A 100 6.71 13.79 4.47
CA GLN A 100 6.30 15.15 4.16
C GLN A 100 7.49 16.07 3.85
N GLY A 101 7.21 17.07 3.02
CA GLY A 101 8.18 18.08 2.63
C GLY A 101 9.13 17.58 1.53
N LYS A 102 10.28 18.24 1.41
CA LYS A 102 11.28 17.91 0.38
C LYS A 102 12.01 16.62 0.74
N MET A 103 12.33 15.83 -0.28
CA MET A 103 13.29 14.74 -0.14
C MET A 103 14.67 15.35 0.06
N LEU A 104 15.27 15.10 1.23
CA LEU A 104 16.58 15.61 1.60
C LEU A 104 17.70 14.69 1.11
N HIS A 105 17.44 13.38 1.13
CA HIS A 105 18.40 12.37 0.70
C HIS A 105 17.67 11.23 0.01
N TYR A 106 18.16 10.86 -1.17
CA TYR A 106 17.58 9.78 -1.96
C TYR A 106 18.29 8.47 -1.64
N GLU A 107 17.50 7.47 -1.25
CA GLU A 107 17.96 6.10 -1.07
C GLU A 107 17.25 5.17 -2.04
N HIS A 108 18.07 4.33 -2.67
CA HIS A 108 17.64 3.41 -3.72
C HIS A 108 16.90 2.18 -3.20
N MET A 109 16.99 1.87 -1.90
CA MET A 109 16.42 0.66 -1.29
C MET A 109 15.09 0.94 -0.59
N GLY A 110 14.04 0.26 -1.04
CA GLY A 110 12.73 0.27 -0.39
C GLY A 110 12.16 1.69 -0.25
N TYR A 111 11.86 2.06 0.99
CA TYR A 111 11.31 3.36 1.38
C TYR A 111 12.30 4.23 2.18
N MET A 112 13.60 3.95 2.12
CA MET A 112 14.62 4.55 3.00
C MET A 112 15.00 6.01 2.66
N SER A 113 14.38 6.62 1.66
CA SER A 113 14.65 8.03 1.32
C SER A 113 14.22 8.95 2.47
N ILE A 114 15.05 9.93 2.81
CA ILE A 114 14.82 10.82 3.94
C ILE A 114 14.09 12.07 3.47
N PHE A 115 13.02 12.42 4.18
CA PHE A 115 12.21 13.62 3.94
C PHE A 115 12.37 14.59 5.11
N GLU A 116 11.93 15.83 4.92
CA GLU A 116 12.02 16.86 5.97
C GLU A 116 11.28 16.45 7.26
N ARG A 117 10.18 15.72 7.14
CA ARG A 117 9.34 15.25 8.26
C ARG A 117 8.63 13.95 7.89
N ASP A 118 8.27 13.18 8.90
CA ASP A 118 7.33 12.06 8.77
C ASP A 118 6.13 12.31 9.70
N LEU A 119 4.92 12.06 9.20
CA LEU A 119 3.72 11.94 10.04
C LEU A 119 3.46 10.48 10.34
N PHE A 120 3.02 10.24 11.58
CA PHE A 120 2.72 8.91 12.11
C PHE A 120 1.24 8.88 12.52
N PHE A 121 0.55 7.80 12.15
CA PHE A 121 -0.81 7.48 12.58
C PHE A 121 -0.86 6.06 13.12
#